data_AF-A0A7W1UNL8-F1
#
_entry.id   AF-A0A7W1UNL8-F1
#
_cell.length_a   1.000
_cell.length_b   1.000
_cell.length_c   1.000
_cell.angle_alpha   90.00
_cell.angle_beta   90.00
_cell.angle_gamma   90.00
#
_symmetry.space_group_name_H-M   'P 1'
#
loop_
_entity.id
_entity.type
_entity.pdbx_description
1 polymer ?
#
loop_
_entity_poly.entity_id
_entity_poly.type
_entity_poly.pdbx_seq_one_letter_code
_entity_poly.pdbx_strand_id
1 'polypeptide(L)' 'DEYLIKIQNSYFEFFKQVPDLRIVIIDVNNVDYANNTEDYDLMLDLFKKPYNQGITHVKAKIAD' A
#
# COMPACT_ATOMS: atom_id res chain seq x y z
N ASP A 1 -2.97 19.43 6.85
CA ASP A 1 -2.99 18.68 5.56
C ASP A 1 -1.73 18.89 4.73
N GLU A 2 -1.34 20.13 4.43
CA GLU A 2 -0.16 20.44 3.59
C GLU A 2 1.14 19.76 4.06
N TYR A 3 1.40 19.71 5.37
CA TYR A 3 2.56 19.02 5.94
C TYR A 3 2.58 17.51 5.62
N LEU A 4 1.46 16.81 5.83
CA LEU A 4 1.36 15.37 5.57
C LEU A 4 1.47 15.08 4.07
N ILE A 5 0.85 15.93 3.23
CA ILE A 5 0.99 15.88 1.78
C ILE A 5 2.46 16.03 1.37
N LYS A 6 3.19 16.96 1.98
CA LYS A 6 4.63 17.14 1.72
C LYS A 6 5.44 15.90 2.07
N ILE A 7 5.17 15.27 3.22
CA ILE A 7 5.84 14.02 3.62
C ILE A 7 5.57 12.92 2.60
N GLN A 8 4.29 12.71 2.26
CA GLN A 8 3.87 11.72 1.28
C GLN A 8 4.58 11.92 -0.06
N ASN A 9 4.61 13.17 -0.56
CA ASN A 9 5.27 13.50 -1.81
C ASN A 9 6.78 13.23 -1.76
N SER A 10 7.46 13.54 -0.66
CA SER A 10 8.89 13.24 -0.50
C SER A 10 9.20 11.74 -0.59
N TYR A 11 8.36 10.88 0.00
CA TYR A 11 8.49 9.43 -0.16
C TYR A 11 8.28 9.00 -1.60
N PHE A 12 7.25 9.52 -2.28
CA PHE A 12 6.99 9.20 -3.69
C PHE A 12 8.14 9.62 -4.61
N GLU A 13 8.74 10.79 -4.39
CA GLU A 13 9.91 11.23 -5.15
C GLU A 13 11.12 10.33 -4.91
N PHE A 14 11.35 9.89 -3.67
CA PHE A 14 12.39 8.90 -3.37
C PHE A 14 12.14 7.56 -4.09
N PHE A 15 10.91 7.03 -4.05
CA PHE A 15 10.58 5.75 -4.67
C PHE A 15 10.84 5.73 -6.19
N LYS A 16 10.63 6.86 -6.88
CA LYS A 16 10.93 7.00 -8.31
C LYS A 16 12.43 6.89 -8.63
N GLN A 17 13.30 7.14 -7.66
CA GLN A 17 14.76 7.07 -7.82
C GLN A 17 15.33 5.66 -7.62
N VAL A 18 14.53 4.72 -7.11
CA VAL A 18 14.96 3.35 -6.75
C VAL A 18 14.12 2.28 -7.46
N PRO A 19 14.13 2.23 -8.81
CA PRO A 19 13.23 1.36 -9.59
C PRO A 19 13.43 -0.14 -9.35
N ASP A 20 14.60 -0.54 -8.85
CA ASP A 20 14.93 -1.94 -8.57
C ASP A 20 14.26 -2.48 -7.30
N LEU A 21 13.76 -1.59 -6.43
CA LEU A 21 13.02 -1.99 -5.23
C LEU A 21 11.58 -2.36 -5.59
N ARG A 22 11.03 -3.33 -4.86
CA ARG A 22 9.60 -3.66 -4.90
C ARG A 22 8.88 -2.84 -3.85
N ILE A 23 8.06 -1.89 -4.28
CA ILE A 23 7.34 -0.98 -3.40
C ILE A 23 5.85 -1.19 -3.64
N VAL A 24 5.10 -1.50 -2.59
CA VAL A 24 3.65 -1.71 -2.64
C VAL A 24 2.97 -0.64 -1.81
N ILE A 25 2.03 0.07 -2.43
CA ILE A 25 1.28 1.16 -1.80
C ILE A 25 -0.17 0.73 -1.74
N ILE A 26 -0.65 0.55 -0.51
CA ILE A 26 -1.98 0.01 -0.24
C ILE A 26 -2.89 1.14 0.24
N ASP A 27 -3.97 1.41 -0.50
CA ASP A 27 -5.07 2.26 -0.02
C ASP A 27 -5.91 1.46 0.98
N VAL A 28 -5.87 1.89 2.24
CA VAL A 28 -6.53 1.23 3.38
C VAL A 28 -7.75 2.00 3.89
N ASN A 29 -8.24 3.01 3.18
CA ASN A 29 -9.32 3.89 3.67
C ASN A 29 -10.66 3.17 3.94
N ASN A 30 -10.85 1.94 3.43
CA ASN A 30 -12.10 1.20 3.52
C ASN A 30 -11.93 -0.18 4.18
N VAL A 31 -10.89 -0.36 5.00
CA VAL A 31 -10.64 -1.61 5.74
C VAL A 31 -10.36 -1.31 7.21
N ASP A 32 -10.87 -2.15 8.11
CA ASP A 32 -10.56 -2.13 9.54
C ASP A 32 -9.79 -3.40 9.91
N TYR A 33 -8.55 -3.50 9.44
CA TYR A 33 -7.68 -4.65 9.75
C TYR A 33 -7.29 -4.74 11.24
N ALA A 34 -7.66 -3.76 12.08
CA ALA A 34 -7.39 -3.77 13.51
C ALA A 34 -8.50 -4.50 14.29
N ASN A 35 -9.76 -4.36 13.87
CA ASN A 35 -10.91 -4.95 14.56
C ASN A 35 -11.69 -5.97 13.72
N ASN A 36 -11.43 -6.07 12.42
CA ASN A 36 -12.05 -7.02 11.50
C ASN A 36 -11.04 -8.07 11.05
N THR A 37 -11.36 -9.34 11.33
CA THR A 37 -10.51 -10.49 10.96
C THR A 37 -10.42 -10.71 9.46
N GLU A 38 -11.50 -10.49 8.72
CA GLU A 38 -11.49 -10.66 7.26
C GLU A 38 -10.61 -9.61 6.58
N ASP A 39 -10.66 -8.36 7.07
CA ASP A 39 -9.79 -7.29 6.59
C ASP A 39 -8.32 -7.54 6.96
N TYR A 40 -8.07 -8.13 8.14
CA TYR A 40 -6.73 -8.56 8.53
C TYR A 40 -6.18 -9.66 7.60
N ASP A 41 -6.99 -10.68 7.29
CA ASP A 41 -6.61 -11.77 6.39
C ASP A 41 -6.38 -11.26 4.97
N LEU A 42 -7.21 -10.33 4.49
CA LEU A 42 -7.00 -9.63 3.22
C LEU A 42 -5.62 -8.95 3.18
N MET A 43 -5.22 -8.26 4.26
CA MET A 43 -3.89 -7.62 4.33
C MET A 43 -2.76 -8.66 4.27
N LEU A 44 -2.91 -9.80 4.95
CA LEU A 44 -1.92 -10.88 4.88
C LEU A 44 -1.77 -11.44 3.46
N ASP A 45 -2.88 -11.61 2.73
CA ASP A 45 -2.85 -12.07 1.34
C ASP A 45 -2.19 -11.05 0.42
N LEU A 46 -2.45 -9.76 0.64
CA LEU A 46 -1.77 -8.68 -0.07
C LEU A 46 -0.26 -8.69 0.17
N PHE A 47 0.21 -9.01 1.38
CA PHE A 47 1.65 -9.08 1.66
C PHE A 47 2.34 -10.32 1.08
N LYS A 48 1.62 -11.43 0.94
CA LYS A 48 2.16 -12.69 0.37
C LYS A 48 2.19 -12.69 -1.16
N LYS A 49 1.41 -11.81 -1.79
CA LYS A 49 1.35 -11.71 -3.26
C LYS A 49 2.71 -11.32 -3.84
N PRO A 50 3.16 -11.96 -4.94
CA PRO A 50 4.35 -11.49 -5.64
C PRO A 50 4.07 -10.16 -6.34
N TYR A 51 5.00 -9.22 -6.20
CA TYR A 51 4.98 -7.93 -6.90
C TYR A 51 6.23 -7.76 -7.76
N ASN A 52 6.07 -7.08 -8.89
CA ASN A 52 7.18 -6.73 -9.76
C ASN A 52 8.02 -5.62 -9.11
N GLN A 53 9.25 -5.45 -9.61
CA GLN A 53 10.06 -4.27 -9.27
C GLN A 53 9.35 -2.99 -9.69
N GLY A 54 9.69 -1.90 -9.01
CA GLY A 54 9.01 -0.63 -9.10
C GLY A 54 7.83 -0.52 -8.13
N ILE A 55 6.90 0.36 -8.48
CA ILE A 55 5.80 0.77 -7.60
C ILE A 55 4.51 0.07 -8.07
N THR A 56 3.87 -0.67 -7.16
CA THR A 56 2.53 -1.21 -7.36
C THR A 56 1.53 -0.52 -6.44
N HIS A 57 0.43 -0.03 -6.99
CA HIS A 57 -0.69 0.50 -6.23
C HIS A 57 -1.80 -0.53 -6.10
N VAL A 58 -2.29 -0.74 -4.88
CA VAL A 58 -3.37 -1.69 -4.58
C VAL A 58 -4.41 -1.00 -3.72
N LYS A 59 -5.68 -1.29 -3.96
CA LYS A 59 -6.76 -0.92 -3.05
C LYS A 59 -7.13 -2.14 -2.21
N ALA A 60 -7.08 -2.02 -0.88
CA ALA A 60 -7.58 -3.06 -0.01
C ALA A 60 -9.11 -3.09 -0.11
N LYS A 61 -9.63 -4.14 -0.73
CA LYS A 61 -11.07 -4.44 -0.80
C LYS A 61 -11.28 -5.94 -0.81
N ILE A 62 -12.30 -6.39 -0.08
CA ILE A 62 -12.84 -7.74 -0.24
C ILE A 62 -13.57 -7.76 -1.60
N ALA A 63 -13.45 -8.86 -2.35
CA ALA A 63 -14.22 -9.02 -3.58
C ALA A 63 -15.69 -9.26 -3.21
N ASP A 64 -16.61 -8.49 -3.83
CA ASP A 64 -18.07 -8.63 -3.66
C ASP A 64 -18.57 -10.03 -4.07
#